data_AF-A0A060H1U0-F1
#
_entry.id   AF-A0A060H1U0-F1
#
_cell.length_a   1.000
_cell.length_b   1.000
_cell.length_c   1.000
_cell.angle_alpha   90.00
_cell.angle_beta   90.00
_cell.angle_gamma   90.00
#
_symmetry.space_group_name_H-M   'P 1'
#
loop_
_entity.id
_entity.type
_entity.pdbx_description
1 polymer ?
#
loop_
_entity_poly.entity_id
_entity_poly.type
_entity_poly.pdbx_seq_one_letter_code
_entity_poly.pdbx_strand_id
1 'polypeptide(L)'
;MLKQEDIDFFCERSGEPLHFIWGYIEDAYRIPPQRPDPNSFEERKNDFLFIIGKLLDEGKLKLGNRKGEFFTGTTAELVEMFRSCFPASDEELIEGIWLVIEECPFVAVWVHKGEGKDGEDYHEWAF
;
A
#
# COMPACT_ATOMS: atom_id res chain seq x y z
N MET A 1 9.55 -11.85 -6.36
CA MET A 1 8.79 -11.04 -7.33
C MET A 1 7.39 -11.59 -7.50
N LEU A 2 6.37 -10.74 -7.38
CA LEU A 2 4.96 -11.09 -7.59
C LEU A 2 4.68 -11.63 -9.00
N LYS A 3 3.70 -12.54 -9.12
CA LYS A 3 3.15 -12.95 -10.42
C LYS A 3 2.05 -11.98 -10.86
N GLN A 4 1.75 -11.94 -12.16
CA GLN A 4 0.69 -11.07 -12.68
C GLN A 4 -0.67 -11.35 -12.04
N GLU A 5 -0.98 -12.62 -11.75
CA GLU A 5 -2.22 -13.02 -11.06
C GLU A 5 -2.31 -12.42 -9.66
N ASP A 6 -1.19 -12.33 -8.92
CA ASP A 6 -1.15 -11.70 -7.60
C ASP A 6 -1.37 -10.18 -7.73
N ILE A 7 -0.72 -9.55 -8.71
CA ILE A 7 -0.85 -8.12 -9.00
C ILE A 7 -2.31 -7.76 -9.35
N ASP A 8 -2.94 -8.54 -10.22
CA ASP A 8 -4.32 -8.33 -10.63
C ASP A 8 -5.27 -8.51 -9.44
N PHE A 9 -5.07 -9.57 -8.65
CA PHE A 9 -5.83 -9.81 -7.42
C PHE A 9 -5.71 -8.64 -6.44
N PHE A 10 -4.52 -8.07 -6.23
CA PHE A 10 -4.34 -6.94 -5.32
C PHE A 10 -4.98 -5.65 -5.86
N CYS A 11 -4.92 -5.42 -7.18
CA CYS A 11 -5.47 -4.22 -7.80
C CYS A 11 -7.00 -4.20 -7.91
N GLU A 12 -7.65 -5.33 -7.65
CA GLU A 12 -9.10 -5.47 -7.56
C GLU A 12 -9.64 -5.30 -6.13
N ARG A 13 -8.78 -5.35 -5.09
CA ARG A 13 -9.18 -5.08 -3.72
C ARG A 13 -9.31 -3.58 -3.48
N SER A 14 -10.32 -3.18 -2.71
CA SER A 14 -10.58 -1.79 -2.32
C SER A 14 -11.00 -1.72 -0.85
N GLY A 15 -10.80 -0.58 -0.21
CA GLY A 15 -11.25 -0.31 1.17
C GLY A 15 -10.33 -0.86 2.25
N GLU A 16 -9.19 -1.45 1.89
CA GLU A 16 -8.28 -2.07 2.85
C GLU A 16 -7.13 -1.15 3.25
N PRO A 17 -6.75 -1.12 4.53
CA PRO A 17 -5.55 -0.43 4.99
C PRO A 17 -4.26 -0.98 4.39
N LEU A 18 -3.19 -0.17 4.39
CA LEU A 18 -1.90 -0.50 3.78
C LEU A 18 -1.27 -1.81 4.30
N HIS A 19 -1.49 -2.16 5.56
CA HIS A 19 -0.94 -3.38 6.16
C HIS A 19 -1.51 -4.67 5.54
N PHE A 20 -2.73 -4.67 4.99
CA PHE A 20 -3.27 -5.82 4.27
C PHE A 20 -2.54 -6.04 2.95
N ILE A 21 -2.26 -4.95 2.21
CA ILE A 21 -1.47 -5.01 0.97
C ILE A 21 -0.09 -5.62 1.28
N TRP A 22 0.54 -5.18 2.38
CA TRP A 22 1.81 -5.79 2.83
C TRP A 22 1.65 -7.28 3.14
N GLY A 23 0.66 -7.66 3.95
CA GLY A 23 0.42 -9.05 4.32
C GLY A 23 0.20 -9.98 3.13
N TYR A 24 -0.48 -9.51 2.08
CA TYR A 24 -0.64 -10.30 0.85
C TYR A 24 0.68 -10.52 0.11
N ILE A 25 1.56 -9.53 0.12
CA ILE A 25 2.91 -9.67 -0.44
C ILE A 25 3.72 -10.65 0.40
N GLU A 26 3.62 -10.62 1.72
CA GLU A 26 4.28 -11.62 2.58
C GLU A 26 3.81 -13.04 2.25
N ASP A 27 2.49 -13.22 2.05
CA ASP A 27 1.91 -14.51 1.67
C ASP A 27 2.41 -15.01 0.30
N ALA A 28 2.57 -14.10 -0.67
CA ALA A 28 3.10 -14.43 -2.01
C ALA A 28 4.58 -14.85 -1.97
N TYR A 29 5.35 -14.32 -1.01
CA TYR A 29 6.76 -14.67 -0.78
C TYR A 29 6.96 -15.84 0.18
N ARG A 30 5.87 -16.37 0.75
CA ARG A 30 5.93 -17.47 1.70
C ARG A 30 6.31 -18.77 0.99
N ILE A 31 7.38 -19.41 1.45
CA ILE A 31 7.72 -20.78 1.08
C ILE A 31 7.20 -21.70 2.19
N PRO A 32 6.13 -22.48 1.99
CA PRO A 32 5.61 -23.35 3.04
C PRO A 32 6.69 -24.33 3.53
N PRO A 33 6.85 -24.56 4.85
CA PRO A 33 6.03 -24.08 5.98
C PRO A 33 6.57 -22.81 6.69
N GLN A 34 7.48 -22.07 6.08
CA GLN A 34 8.32 -21.06 6.74
C GLN A 34 7.73 -19.63 6.65
N ARG A 35 8.25 -18.74 7.51
CA ARG A 35 8.09 -17.28 7.43
C ARG A 35 8.67 -16.76 6.09
N PRO A 36 8.32 -15.54 5.63
CA PRO A 36 8.94 -14.95 4.44
C PRO A 36 10.47 -15.08 4.52
N ASP A 37 11.14 -15.30 3.38
CA ASP A 37 12.60 -15.34 3.35
C ASP A 37 13.13 -14.03 3.96
N PRO A 38 13.92 -14.07 5.06
CA PRO A 38 14.47 -12.86 5.67
C PRO A 38 15.27 -11.99 4.70
N ASN A 39 15.81 -12.57 3.62
CA ASN A 39 16.55 -11.84 2.59
C ASN A 39 15.64 -11.17 1.54
N SER A 40 14.33 -11.41 1.59
CA SER A 40 13.36 -10.89 0.62
C SER A 40 12.78 -9.52 0.99
N PHE A 41 13.17 -8.92 2.12
CA PHE A 41 12.60 -7.65 2.58
C PHE A 41 12.63 -6.55 1.49
N GLU A 42 13.78 -6.35 0.85
CA GLU A 42 13.91 -5.36 -0.22
C GLU A 42 13.07 -5.71 -1.46
N GLU A 43 12.92 -6.98 -1.80
CA GLU A 43 12.06 -7.41 -2.91
C GLU A 43 10.58 -7.15 -2.57
N ARG A 44 10.14 -7.52 -1.37
CA ARG A 44 8.77 -7.26 -0.88
C ARG A 44 8.46 -5.77 -0.80
N LYS A 45 9.41 -4.96 -0.32
CA LYS A 45 9.31 -3.50 -0.30
C LYS A 45 9.16 -2.92 -1.70
N ASN A 46 9.93 -3.41 -2.67
CA ASN A 46 9.82 -2.96 -4.05
C ASN A 46 8.48 -3.37 -4.69
N ASP A 47 8.00 -4.58 -4.44
CA ASP A 47 6.69 -5.04 -4.91
C ASP A 47 5.55 -4.25 -4.26
N PHE A 48 5.66 -3.93 -2.96
CA PHE A 48 4.70 -3.08 -2.27
C PHE A 48 4.62 -1.69 -2.90
N LEU A 49 5.76 -1.03 -3.07
CA LEU A 49 5.83 0.31 -3.68
C LEU A 49 5.36 0.30 -5.14
N PHE A 50 5.60 -0.79 -5.88
CA PHE A 50 5.09 -0.98 -7.23
C PHE A 50 3.55 -1.04 -7.25
N ILE A 51 2.92 -1.80 -6.34
CA ILE A 51 1.46 -1.90 -6.24
C ILE A 51 0.86 -0.53 -5.88
N ILE A 52 1.46 0.19 -4.92
CA ILE A 52 1.02 1.55 -4.58
C ILE A 52 1.11 2.48 -5.80
N GLY A 53 2.23 2.44 -6.54
CA GLY A 53 2.40 3.23 -7.76
C GLY A 53 1.34 2.92 -8.82
N LYS A 54 1.09 1.64 -9.09
CA LYS A 54 0.07 1.19 -10.05
C LYS A 54 -1.33 1.67 -9.67
N LEU A 55 -1.70 1.58 -8.39
CA LEU A 55 -3.01 2.03 -7.90
C LEU A 55 -3.18 3.55 -7.97
N LEU A 56 -2.10 4.31 -7.74
CA LEU A 56 -2.06 5.76 -7.91
C LEU A 56 -2.25 6.16 -9.39
N ASP A 57 -1.52 5.50 -10.30
CA ASP A 57 -1.62 5.76 -11.75
C ASP A 57 -3.00 5.42 -12.32
N GLU A 58 -3.64 4.36 -11.82
CA GLU A 58 -5.01 3.99 -12.21
C GLU A 58 -6.07 4.91 -11.58
N GLY A 59 -5.68 5.79 -10.66
CA GLY A 59 -6.57 6.67 -9.91
C GLY A 59 -7.55 5.92 -9.01
N LYS A 60 -7.18 4.70 -8.59
CA LYS A 60 -7.94 3.87 -7.63
C LYS A 60 -7.56 4.18 -6.19
N LEU A 61 -6.35 4.69 -5.98
CA LEU A 61 -5.80 5.05 -4.68
C LEU A 61 -5.32 6.50 -4.70
N LYS A 62 -5.46 7.15 -3.54
CA LYS A 62 -4.74 8.36 -3.15
C LYS A 62 -4.02 8.07 -1.83
N LEU A 63 -2.97 8.83 -1.55
CA LEU A 63 -2.34 8.84 -0.23
C LEU A 63 -2.80 10.07 0.54
N GLY A 64 -3.21 9.86 1.78
CA GLY A 64 -3.51 10.93 2.72
C GLY A 64 -2.70 10.80 4.01
N ASN A 65 -2.79 11.80 4.87
CA ASN A 65 -2.25 11.74 6.22
C ASN A 65 -3.36 11.46 7.25
N ARG A 66 -2.95 11.15 8.49
CA ARG A 66 -3.90 10.89 9.59
C ARG A 66 -4.76 12.10 10.02
N LYS A 67 -4.49 13.30 9.49
CA LYS A 67 -5.29 14.50 9.71
C LYS A 67 -6.39 14.69 8.67
N GLY A 68 -6.53 13.76 7.72
CA GLY A 68 -7.54 13.83 6.67
C GLY A 68 -7.13 14.71 5.48
N GLU A 69 -5.83 15.01 5.33
CA GLU A 69 -5.32 15.81 4.22
C GLU A 69 -4.69 14.90 3.16
N PHE A 70 -4.93 15.18 1.89
CA PHE A 70 -4.30 14.46 0.78
C PHE A 70 -2.86 14.91 0.57
N PHE A 71 -1.97 13.95 0.33
CA PHE A 71 -0.71 14.24 -0.32
C PHE A 71 -0.96 14.54 -1.81
N THR A 72 -0.18 15.48 -2.35
CA THR A 72 -0.29 15.90 -3.76
C THR A 72 1.07 15.76 -4.44
N GLY A 73 1.05 15.46 -5.74
CA GLY A 73 2.26 15.21 -6.52
C GLY A 73 1.98 14.19 -7.62
N THR A 74 3.00 13.94 -8.43
CA THR A 74 3.03 12.82 -9.37
C THR A 74 3.14 11.49 -8.62
N THR A 75 2.73 10.39 -9.25
CA THR A 75 2.92 9.03 -8.70
C THR A 75 4.36 8.78 -8.28
N ALA A 76 5.33 9.19 -9.10
CA ALA A 76 6.76 9.02 -8.79
C ALA A 76 7.17 9.78 -7.52
N GLU A 77 6.73 11.03 -7.35
CA GLU A 77 7.02 11.82 -6.14
C GLU A 77 6.39 11.20 -4.89
N LEU A 78 5.15 10.71 -5.00
CA LEU A 78 4.45 10.07 -3.89
C LEU A 78 5.09 8.73 -3.48
N VAL A 79 5.48 7.91 -4.46
CA VAL A 79 6.18 6.64 -4.22
C VAL A 79 7.56 6.88 -3.60
N GLU A 80 8.31 7.88 -4.08
CA GLU A 80 9.62 8.21 -3.50
C GLU A 80 9.51 8.79 -2.10
N MET A 81 8.48 9.61 -1.85
CA MET A 81 8.16 10.07 -0.50
C MET A 81 7.86 8.89 0.42
N PHE A 82 7.07 7.91 -0.03
CA PHE A 82 6.82 6.68 0.74
C PHE A 82 8.11 5.91 0.99
N ARG A 83 8.89 5.66 -0.05
CA ARG A 83 10.19 4.96 0.03
C ARG A 83 11.12 5.59 1.06
N SER A 84 11.17 6.92 1.11
CA SER A 84 12.11 7.68 1.95
C SER A 84 11.91 7.50 3.46
N CYS A 85 10.71 7.15 3.91
CA CYS A 85 10.41 6.88 5.30
C CYS A 85 10.00 5.43 5.57
N PHE A 86 9.96 4.58 4.55
CA PHE A 86 9.67 3.15 4.72
C PHE A 86 10.78 2.49 5.55
N PRO A 87 10.45 1.62 6.52
CA PRO A 87 11.42 0.91 7.34
C PRO A 87 12.57 0.24 6.57
N ALA A 88 13.70 0.05 7.25
CA ALA A 88 14.90 -0.57 6.66
C ALA A 88 14.95 -2.09 6.86
N SER A 89 14.08 -2.66 7.70
CA SER A 89 14.01 -4.11 7.94
C SER A 89 12.62 -4.58 8.40
N ASP A 90 12.42 -5.91 8.43
CA ASP A 90 11.21 -6.53 8.97
C ASP A 90 10.99 -6.20 10.46
N GLU A 91 12.07 -6.09 11.24
CA GLU A 91 11.98 -5.72 12.66
C GLU A 91 11.44 -4.30 12.85
N GLU A 92 11.89 -3.35 12.02
CA GLU A 92 11.42 -1.96 12.05
C GLU A 92 10.00 -1.80 11.49
N LEU A 93 9.59 -2.68 10.56
CA LEU A 93 8.22 -2.72 10.05
C LEU A 93 7.23 -3.32 11.07
N ILE A 94 7.74 -3.96 12.13
CA ILE A 94 6.97 -4.54 13.25
C ILE A 94 5.87 -5.46 12.70
N GLU A 95 6.23 -6.43 11.85
CA GLU A 95 5.29 -7.38 11.22
C GLU A 95 4.12 -6.66 10.50
N GLY A 96 4.40 -5.51 9.86
CA GLY A 96 3.42 -4.70 9.14
C GLY A 96 2.63 -3.72 10.02
N ILE A 97 2.74 -3.79 11.35
CA ILE A 97 2.05 -2.87 12.29
C ILE A 97 2.48 -1.42 12.04
N TRP A 98 3.72 -1.18 11.61
CA TRP A 98 4.20 0.16 11.29
C TRP A 98 3.25 0.90 10.32
N LEU A 99 2.64 0.19 9.36
CA LEU A 99 1.70 0.75 8.38
C LEU A 99 0.35 1.21 8.96
N VAL A 100 0.08 0.91 10.24
CA VAL A 100 -1.19 1.17 10.95
C VAL A 100 -1.03 2.21 12.05
N ILE A 101 0.18 2.44 12.53
CA ILE A 101 0.49 3.37 13.63
C ILE A 101 0.92 4.75 13.12
N GLU A 102 1.07 5.71 14.04
CA GLU A 102 1.31 7.13 13.74
C GLU A 102 2.66 7.39 13.06
N GLU A 103 3.60 6.47 13.22
CA GLU A 103 4.93 6.48 12.64
C GLU A 103 4.90 6.33 11.11
N CYS A 104 3.89 5.66 10.55
CA CYS A 104 3.61 5.70 9.12
C CYS A 104 2.82 6.98 8.80
N PRO A 105 3.36 7.91 7.99
CA PRO A 105 2.69 9.16 7.69
C PRO A 105 1.55 9.01 6.68
N PHE A 106 1.41 7.84 6.06
CA PHE A 106 0.45 7.59 4.99
C PHE A 106 -0.75 6.77 5.45
N VAL A 107 -1.89 7.12 4.87
CA VAL A 107 -3.15 6.40 4.95
C VAL A 107 -3.60 6.11 3.53
N ALA A 108 -4.07 4.90 3.28
CA ALA A 108 -4.70 4.54 2.02
C ALA A 108 -6.05 5.24 1.90
N VAL A 109 -6.28 5.94 0.78
CA VAL A 109 -7.57 6.53 0.47
C VAL A 109 -8.07 5.99 -0.86
N TRP A 110 -9.05 5.09 -0.79
CA TRP A 110 -9.61 4.41 -1.95
C TRP A 110 -10.62 5.31 -2.66
N VAL A 111 -10.54 5.34 -4.00
CA VAL A 111 -11.36 6.21 -4.85
C VAL A 111 -12.46 5.39 -5.51
N HIS A 112 -13.70 5.63 -5.08
CA HIS A 112 -14.91 5.01 -5.61
C HIS A 112 -15.61 5.98 -6.55
N LYS A 113 -15.33 5.84 -7.84
CA LYS A 113 -15.70 6.84 -8.87
C LYS A 113 -17.22 6.93 -9.05
N GLY A 114 -17.77 8.12 -8.87
CA GLY A 114 -19.20 8.40 -9.02
C GLY A 114 -20.13 7.72 -8.01
N GLU A 115 -19.58 7.10 -6.96
CA GLU A 115 -20.36 6.44 -5.90
C GLU A 115 -20.76 7.39 -4.76
N GLY A 116 -20.23 8.62 -4.78
CA GLY A 116 -20.58 9.67 -3.84
C GLY A 116 -21.90 10.35 -4.14
N LYS A 117 -22.24 11.32 -3.28
CA LYS A 117 -23.47 12.11 -3.45
C LYS A 117 -23.39 12.89 -4.77
N ASP A 118 -24.51 12.94 -5.50
CA ASP A 118 -24.65 13.67 -6.76
C ASP A 118 -23.67 13.23 -7.86
N GLY A 119 -23.13 12.00 -7.78
CA GLY A 119 -22.20 11.43 -8.76
C GLY A 119 -20.75 11.88 -8.58
N GLU A 120 -20.42 12.46 -7.42
CA GLU A 120 -19.04 12.76 -7.04
C GLU A 120 -18.26 11.49 -6.69
N ASP A 121 -16.93 11.56 -6.75
CA ASP A 121 -16.07 10.46 -6.28
C ASP A 121 -16.16 10.35 -4.75
N TYR A 122 -16.41 9.13 -4.25
CA TYR A 122 -16.33 8.83 -2.83
C TYR A 122 -14.89 8.43 -2.45
N HIS A 123 -14.39 8.99 -1.36
CA HIS A 123 -13.04 8.74 -0.86
C HIS A 123 -13.13 7.97 0.47
N GLU A 124 -12.78 6.70 0.43
CA GLU A 124 -12.78 5.83 1.61
C GLU A 124 -11.40 5.82 2.27
N TRP A 125 -11.31 6.34 3.49
CA TRP A 125 -10.08 6.39 4.28
C TRP A 125 -9.93 5.09 5.08
N ALA A 126 -8.86 4.33 4.79
CA ALA A 126 -8.62 3.03 5.39
C ALA A 126 -7.44 3.09 6.39
N PHE A 127 -7.77 2.96 7.68
CA PHE A 127 -6.85 3.04 8.82
C PHE A 127 -6.40 1.67 9.32
#